data_AF-A0A3A0C9R4-F1
#
_entry.id   AF-A0A3A0C9R4-F1
#
_cell.length_a   1.000
_cell.length_b   1.000
_cell.length_c   1.000
_cell.angle_alpha   90.00
_cell.angle_beta   90.00
_cell.angle_gamma   90.00
#
_symmetry.space_group_name_H-M   'P 1'
#
loop_
_entity.id
_entity.type
_entity.pdbx_description
1 polymer ?
#
loop_
_entity_poly.entity_id
_entity_poly.type
_entity_poly.pdbx_seq_one_letter_code
_entity_poly.pdbx_strand_id
1 'polypeptide(L)'
;MMWVSGVSRGFRGWRFAAFALSLLAAYNLFVLVTLFAPTPNAELQEFADNFRQWCFGYEAGSANIHYVINYFVGPVLLSALILGVWGRDLKTAAVRKPRALLAPATSALALALAAGGLLLWMSPPRATVAPGAIPDFPAEILRTARQPQNFELTNQAGEAFRLTDYRERIVVITGHYSHCNKT
;
A
#
# COMPACT_ATOMS: atom_id res chain seq x y z
N MET A 1 -7.17 37.92 -3.35
CA MET A 1 -7.80 36.95 -4.28
C MET A 1 -6.91 36.54 -5.47
N MET A 2 -5.57 36.56 -5.35
CA MET A 2 -4.64 36.20 -6.45
C MET A 2 -4.18 34.73 -6.46
N TRP A 3 -4.34 34.00 -5.35
CA TRP A 3 -3.90 32.61 -5.24
C TRP A 3 -4.74 31.62 -6.07
N VAL A 4 -6.05 31.86 -6.18
CA VAL A 4 -6.98 30.96 -6.88
C VAL A 4 -6.75 30.95 -8.40
N SER A 5 -6.27 32.05 -8.98
CA SER A 5 -6.04 32.18 -10.44
C SER A 5 -4.71 31.59 -10.90
N GLY A 6 -3.74 31.42 -10.00
CA GLY A 6 -2.48 30.73 -10.26
C GLY A 6 -2.64 29.21 -10.23
N VAL A 7 -3.32 28.70 -9.20
CA VAL A 7 -3.59 27.26 -9.03
C VAL A 7 -4.47 26.72 -10.15
N SER A 8 -5.54 27.42 -10.51
CA SER A 8 -6.44 27.03 -11.60
C SER A 8 -5.78 27.04 -12.99
N ARG A 9 -4.78 27.91 -13.22
CA ARG A 9 -3.95 27.87 -14.44
C ARG A 9 -2.99 26.69 -14.45
N GLY A 10 -2.46 26.30 -13.29
CA GLY A 10 -1.63 25.10 -13.13
C GLY A 10 -2.38 23.84 -13.56
N PHE A 11 -3.61 23.66 -13.06
CA PHE A 11 -4.43 22.47 -13.35
C PHE A 11 -5.04 22.41 -14.76
N ARG A 12 -5.09 23.53 -15.49
CA ARG A 12 -5.66 23.58 -16.84
C ARG A 12 -4.67 23.29 -17.97
N GLY A 13 -3.37 23.23 -17.68
CA GLY A 13 -2.33 23.13 -18.70
C GLY A 13 -1.75 21.73 -18.91
N TRP A 14 -1.18 21.49 -20.11
CA TRP A 14 -0.46 20.26 -20.46
C TRP A 14 0.68 19.90 -19.49
N ARG A 15 1.22 20.89 -18.75
CA ARG A 15 2.29 20.66 -17.76
C ARG A 15 1.81 19.79 -16.59
N PHE A 16 0.58 20.02 -16.13
CA PHE A 16 -0.04 19.19 -15.10
C PHE A 16 -0.29 17.78 -15.61
N ALA A 17 -0.87 17.65 -16.79
CA ALA A 17 -1.12 16.35 -17.41
C ALA A 17 0.19 15.56 -17.62
N ALA A 18 1.25 16.22 -18.09
CA ALA A 18 2.57 15.60 -18.25
C ALA A 18 3.16 15.15 -16.90
N PHE A 19 3.09 16.00 -15.88
CA PHE A 19 3.54 15.65 -14.53
C PHE A 19 2.78 14.44 -13.97
N ALA A 20 1.45 14.47 -14.03
CA ALA A 20 0.60 13.40 -13.53
C ALA A 20 0.85 12.08 -14.26
N LEU A 21 0.97 12.10 -15.59
CA LEU A 21 1.30 10.91 -16.37
C LEU A 21 2.70 10.38 -16.06
N SER A 22 3.70 11.25 -15.90
CA SER A 22 5.04 10.83 -15.49
C SER A 22 5.05 10.22 -14.09
N LEU A 23 4.27 10.76 -13.16
CA LEU A 23 4.16 10.22 -11.80
C LEU A 23 3.45 8.85 -11.81
N LEU A 24 2.34 8.72 -12.55
CA LEU A 24 1.65 7.44 -12.73
C LEU A 24 2.53 6.41 -13.43
N ALA A 25 3.32 6.81 -14.42
CA ALA A 25 4.28 5.93 -15.08
C ALA A 25 5.38 5.47 -14.11
N ALA A 26 5.93 6.39 -13.30
CA ALA A 26 6.92 6.05 -12.27
C ALA A 26 6.35 5.09 -11.22
N TYR A 27 5.10 5.30 -10.78
CA TYR A 27 4.39 4.38 -9.90
C TYR A 27 4.23 2.99 -10.52
N ASN A 28 3.74 2.90 -11.76
CA ASN A 28 3.55 1.61 -12.43
C ASN A 28 4.88 0.90 -12.63
N LEU A 29 5.94 1.64 -12.98
CA LEU A 29 7.29 1.09 -13.08
C LEU A 29 7.77 0.56 -11.73
N PHE A 30 7.55 1.31 -10.64
CA PHE A 30 7.86 0.86 -9.29
C PHE A 30 7.13 -0.44 -8.92
N VAL A 31 5.84 -0.54 -9.22
CA VAL A 31 5.04 -1.76 -8.99
C VAL A 31 5.58 -2.93 -9.82
N LEU A 32 5.93 -2.72 -11.10
CA LEU A 32 6.53 -3.76 -11.94
C LEU A 32 7.91 -4.19 -11.45
N VAL A 33 8.76 -3.24 -11.07
CA VAL A 33 10.11 -3.51 -10.56
C VAL A 33 10.03 -4.27 -9.25
N THR A 34 9.17 -3.86 -8.31
CA THR A 34 8.99 -4.61 -7.05
C THR A 34 8.43 -6.01 -7.28
N LEU A 35 7.54 -6.18 -8.26
CA LEU A 35 6.98 -7.50 -8.57
C LEU A 35 7.97 -8.45 -9.26
N PHE A 36 8.76 -7.98 -10.22
CA PHE A 36 9.56 -8.84 -11.10
C PHE A 36 11.07 -8.70 -10.97
N ALA A 37 11.59 -7.57 -10.50
CA ALA A 37 13.03 -7.35 -10.48
C ALA A 37 13.70 -8.13 -9.32
N PRO A 38 14.82 -8.82 -9.58
CA PRO A 38 15.64 -9.36 -8.51
C PRO A 38 16.27 -8.21 -7.71
N THR A 39 16.30 -8.36 -6.40
CA THR A 39 16.84 -7.36 -5.48
C THR A 39 18.30 -7.67 -5.16
N PRO A 40 19.23 -6.70 -5.33
CA PRO A 40 20.67 -6.97 -5.29
C PRO A 40 21.26 -7.04 -3.89
N ASN A 41 20.57 -6.53 -2.87
CA ASN A 41 21.04 -6.50 -1.49
C ASN A 41 19.93 -6.95 -0.52
N ALA A 42 20.34 -7.33 0.70
CA ALA A 42 19.44 -7.91 1.69
C ALA A 42 18.35 -6.92 2.17
N GLU A 43 18.67 -5.63 2.27
CA GLU A 43 17.73 -4.59 2.72
C GLU A 43 16.62 -4.35 1.70
N LEU A 44 16.97 -4.20 0.41
CA LEU A 44 15.99 -4.04 -0.67
C LEU A 44 15.19 -5.32 -0.87
N GLN A 45 15.80 -6.49 -0.68
CA GLN A 45 15.10 -7.78 -0.73
C GLN A 45 14.01 -7.86 0.33
N GLU A 46 14.31 -7.46 1.57
CA GLU A 46 13.32 -7.45 2.66
C GLU A 46 12.16 -6.49 2.38
N PHE A 47 12.46 -5.28 1.88
CA PHE A 47 11.42 -4.36 1.44
C PHE A 47 10.56 -4.97 0.34
N ALA A 48 11.19 -5.54 -0.69
CA ALA A 48 10.47 -6.12 -1.83
C ALA A 48 9.62 -7.32 -1.42
N ASP A 49 10.09 -8.17 -0.52
CA ASP A 49 9.34 -9.34 -0.05
C ASP A 49 8.16 -8.92 0.83
N ASN A 50 8.35 -7.97 1.74
CA ASN A 50 7.25 -7.39 2.51
C ASN A 50 6.23 -6.72 1.59
N PHE A 51 6.69 -5.92 0.61
CA PHE A 51 5.81 -5.27 -0.35
C PHE A 51 5.04 -6.30 -1.18
N ARG A 52 5.69 -7.37 -1.65
CA ARG A 52 5.03 -8.45 -2.39
C ARG A 52 3.99 -9.17 -1.55
N GLN A 53 4.32 -9.51 -0.32
CA GLN A 53 3.40 -10.19 0.59
C GLN A 53 2.17 -9.33 0.88
N TRP A 54 2.37 -8.06 1.28
CA TRP A 54 1.28 -7.17 1.69
C TRP A 54 0.47 -6.60 0.52
N CYS A 55 1.12 -6.24 -0.59
CA CYS A 55 0.45 -5.58 -1.71
C CYS A 55 -0.01 -6.57 -2.79
N PHE A 56 0.67 -7.71 -2.96
CA PHE A 56 0.32 -8.69 -3.99
C PHE A 56 -0.15 -10.03 -3.44
N GLY A 57 -0.22 -10.21 -2.11
CA GLY A 57 -0.64 -11.48 -1.51
C GLY A 57 0.25 -12.63 -1.96
N TYR A 58 1.56 -12.39 -1.98
CA TYR A 58 2.53 -13.34 -2.50
C TYR A 58 2.65 -14.55 -1.56
N GLU A 59 2.25 -15.73 -2.04
CA GLU A 59 2.29 -16.99 -1.30
C GLU A 59 2.85 -18.11 -2.20
N ALA A 60 3.70 -18.97 -1.64
CA ALA A 60 4.29 -20.13 -2.32
C ALA A 60 4.92 -19.85 -3.70
N GLY A 61 5.52 -18.67 -3.89
CA GLY A 61 6.17 -18.31 -5.15
C GLY A 61 5.26 -17.64 -6.19
N SER A 62 3.99 -17.38 -5.86
CA SER A 62 3.01 -16.78 -6.78
C SER A 62 2.29 -15.58 -6.16
N ALA A 63 2.02 -14.57 -7.00
CA ALA A 63 1.22 -13.41 -6.60
C ALA A 63 -0.27 -13.67 -6.81
N ASN A 64 -1.11 -13.13 -5.93
CA ASN A 64 -2.55 -13.13 -6.15
C ASN A 64 -2.90 -12.15 -7.27
N ILE A 65 -3.39 -12.71 -8.39
CA ILE A 65 -3.66 -11.94 -9.61
C ILE A 65 -4.72 -10.83 -9.39
N HIS A 66 -5.68 -11.02 -8.48
CA HIS A 66 -6.70 -10.01 -8.19
C HIS A 66 -6.08 -8.77 -7.53
N TYR A 67 -5.11 -8.96 -6.62
CA TYR A 67 -4.40 -7.86 -6.02
C TYR A 67 -3.52 -7.15 -7.03
N VAL A 68 -2.77 -7.88 -7.85
CA VAL A 68 -1.95 -7.29 -8.92
C VAL A 68 -2.84 -6.43 -9.84
N ILE A 69 -3.96 -6.97 -10.34
CA ILE A 69 -4.89 -6.22 -11.18
C ILE A 69 -5.39 -4.96 -10.48
N ASN A 70 -5.78 -5.05 -9.21
CA ASN A 70 -6.29 -3.91 -8.45
C ASN A 70 -5.27 -2.76 -8.36
N TYR A 71 -3.98 -3.08 -8.17
CA TYR A 71 -2.90 -2.09 -8.11
C TYR A 71 -2.61 -1.41 -9.46
N PHE A 72 -2.91 -2.05 -10.59
CA PHE A 72 -2.67 -1.50 -11.94
C PHE A 72 -3.89 -0.81 -12.55
N VAL A 73 -5.11 -1.31 -12.34
CA VAL A 73 -6.33 -0.83 -13.02
C VAL A 73 -6.58 0.65 -12.73
N GLY A 74 -6.53 1.07 -11.46
CA GLY A 74 -6.77 2.47 -11.09
C GLY A 74 -5.83 3.45 -11.79
N PRO A 75 -4.50 3.30 -11.66
CA PRO A 75 -3.52 4.13 -12.35
C PRO A 75 -3.64 4.14 -13.88
N VAL A 76 -3.93 2.99 -14.50
CA VAL A 76 -4.11 2.89 -15.95
C VAL A 76 -5.37 3.64 -16.39
N LEU A 77 -6.50 3.44 -15.72
CA LEU A 77 -7.74 4.17 -16.00
C LEU A 77 -7.58 5.68 -15.82
N LEU A 78 -6.91 6.10 -14.73
CA LEU A 78 -6.62 7.52 -14.50
C LEU A 78 -5.70 8.10 -15.59
N SER A 79 -4.69 7.35 -16.02
CA SER A 79 -3.83 7.74 -17.15
C SER A 79 -4.63 7.90 -18.44
N ALA A 80 -5.55 6.98 -18.71
CA ALA A 80 -6.43 7.03 -19.88
C ALA A 80 -7.36 8.26 -19.83
N LEU A 81 -7.92 8.59 -18.67
CA LEU A 81 -8.73 9.80 -18.48
C LEU A 81 -7.91 11.07 -18.71
N ILE A 82 -6.69 11.14 -18.18
CA ILE A 82 -5.79 12.29 -18.40
C ILE A 82 -5.45 12.43 -19.89
N LEU A 83 -5.16 11.33 -20.58
CA LEU A 83 -4.93 11.33 -22.02
C LEU A 83 -6.18 11.72 -22.82
N GLY A 84 -7.37 11.31 -22.39
CA GLY A 84 -8.63 11.70 -23.02
C GLY A 84 -8.89 13.20 -22.94
N VAL A 85 -8.64 13.80 -21.77
CA VAL A 85 -8.91 15.23 -21.53
C VAL A 85 -7.80 16.14 -22.08
N TRP A 86 -6.52 15.77 -21.91
CA TRP A 86 -5.37 16.61 -22.28
C TRP A 86 -4.54 16.09 -23.46
N GLY A 87 -4.93 14.98 -24.08
CA GLY A 87 -4.12 14.30 -25.11
C GLY A 87 -3.76 15.19 -26.30
N ARG A 88 -4.68 16.07 -26.73
CA ARG A 88 -4.41 17.03 -27.82
C ARG A 88 -3.34 18.06 -27.43
N ASP A 89 -3.41 18.60 -26.22
CA ASP A 89 -2.44 19.59 -25.73
C ASP A 89 -1.08 18.93 -25.48
N LEU A 90 -1.07 17.72 -24.93
CA LEU A 90 0.13 16.91 -24.75
C LEU A 90 0.79 16.58 -26.08
N LYS A 91 0.03 16.12 -27.08
CA LYS A 91 0.57 15.84 -28.43
C LYS A 91 1.15 17.10 -29.06
N THR A 92 0.45 18.23 -28.92
CA THR A 92 0.94 19.52 -29.43
C THR A 92 2.23 19.96 -28.73
N ALA A 93 2.30 19.81 -27.41
CA ALA A 93 3.50 20.10 -26.63
C ALA A 93 4.66 19.16 -26.98
N ALA A 94 4.40 17.87 -27.16
CA ALA A 94 5.40 16.87 -27.55
C ALA A 94 6.02 17.18 -28.92
N VAL A 95 5.22 17.58 -29.90
CA VAL A 95 5.70 17.94 -31.24
C VAL A 95 6.41 19.28 -31.26
N ARG A 96 5.84 20.32 -30.64
CA ARG A 96 6.35 21.69 -30.75
C ARG A 96 7.45 22.03 -29.74
N LYS A 97 7.41 21.43 -28.55
CA LYS A 97 8.29 21.75 -27.42
C LYS A 97 8.63 20.49 -26.60
N PRO A 98 9.25 19.45 -27.19
CA PRO A 98 9.52 18.18 -26.51
C PRO A 98 10.35 18.36 -25.23
N ARG A 99 11.36 19.24 -25.26
CA ARG A 99 12.20 19.54 -24.09
C ARG A 99 11.41 20.15 -22.92
N ALA A 100 10.27 20.80 -23.18
CA ALA A 100 9.45 21.38 -22.12
C ALA A 100 8.70 20.31 -21.29
N LEU A 101 8.59 19.07 -21.81
CA LEU A 101 8.06 17.92 -21.07
C LEU A 101 9.07 17.35 -20.06
N LEU A 102 10.36 17.65 -20.20
CA LEU A 102 11.38 17.14 -19.28
C LEU A 102 11.20 17.70 -17.86
N ALA A 103 10.88 18.99 -17.72
CA ALA A 103 10.69 19.61 -16.41
C ALA A 103 9.60 18.94 -15.53
N PRO A 104 8.36 18.71 -16.03
CA PRO A 104 7.37 17.97 -15.26
C PRO A 104 7.77 16.50 -15.04
N ALA A 105 8.42 15.86 -16.01
CA ALA A 105 8.88 14.47 -15.87
C ALA A 105 9.96 14.33 -14.79
N THR A 106 10.95 15.21 -14.75
CA THR A 106 12.01 15.20 -13.73
C THR A 106 11.47 15.57 -12.36
N SER A 107 10.47 16.46 -12.29
CA SER A 107 9.78 16.79 -11.03
C SER A 107 9.00 15.59 -10.49
N ALA A 108 8.31 14.85 -11.35
CA ALA A 108 7.63 13.62 -10.97
C ALA A 108 8.61 12.54 -10.51
N LEU A 109 9.73 12.38 -11.21
CA LEU A 109 10.79 11.45 -10.82
C LEU A 109 11.42 11.83 -9.47
N ALA A 110 11.75 13.09 -9.26
CA ALA A 110 12.30 13.58 -7.99
C ALA A 110 11.33 13.33 -6.84
N LEU A 111 10.03 13.55 -7.04
CA LEU A 111 9.01 13.25 -6.05
C LEU A 111 8.92 11.75 -5.77
N ALA A 112 8.93 10.90 -6.79
CA ALA A 112 8.89 9.45 -6.64
C ALA A 112 10.12 8.93 -5.86
N LEU A 113 11.31 9.45 -6.16
CA LEU A 113 12.54 9.11 -5.44
C LEU A 113 12.52 9.60 -3.99
N ALA A 114 12.02 10.81 -3.74
CA ALA A 114 11.87 11.33 -2.38
C ALA A 114 10.88 10.48 -1.56
N ALA A 115 9.75 10.09 -2.16
CA ALA A 115 8.79 9.19 -1.53
C ALA A 115 9.39 7.81 -1.25
N GLY A 116 10.13 7.23 -2.21
CA GLY A 116 10.84 5.97 -2.03
C GLY A 116 11.90 6.04 -0.92
N GLY A 117 12.69 7.11 -0.89
CA GLY A 117 13.67 7.35 0.17
C GLY A 117 13.03 7.51 1.55
N LEU A 118 11.88 8.17 1.63
CA LEU A 118 11.11 8.29 2.87
C LEU A 118 10.58 6.92 3.34
N LEU A 119 10.06 6.10 2.43
CA LEU A 119 9.59 4.74 2.76
C LEU A 119 10.73 3.86 3.29
N LEU A 120 11.90 3.92 2.67
CA LEU A 120 13.09 3.22 3.13
C LEU A 120 13.55 3.74 4.50
N TRP A 121 13.52 5.05 4.71
CA TRP A 121 13.88 5.66 5.99
C TRP A 121 12.90 5.29 7.13
N MET A 122 11.60 5.14 6.82
CA MET A 122 10.58 4.73 7.80
C MET A 122 10.51 3.20 7.99
N SER A 123 11.26 2.42 7.21
CA SER A 123 11.24 0.97 7.33
C SER A 123 11.86 0.58 8.67
N PRO A 124 11.15 -0.17 9.54
CA PRO A 124 11.66 -0.53 10.85
C PRO A 124 12.95 -1.34 10.69
N PRO A 125 13.98 -1.11 11.55
CA PRO A 125 15.15 -1.96 11.56
C PRO A 125 14.71 -3.40 11.84
N ARG A 126 15.30 -4.32 11.08
CA ARG A 126 15.01 -5.76 11.10
C ARG A 126 14.81 -6.24 12.54
N ALA A 127 13.67 -6.88 12.83
CA ALA A 127 13.57 -7.71 14.01
C ALA A 127 14.60 -8.84 13.83
N THR A 128 15.72 -8.77 14.55
CA THR A 128 16.77 -9.79 14.59
C THR A 128 16.31 -11.10 15.25
N VAL A 129 15.02 -11.17 15.58
CA VAL A 129 14.38 -12.30 16.21
C VAL A 129 14.31 -13.43 15.17
N ALA A 130 15.08 -14.48 15.42
CA ALA A 130 15.12 -15.66 14.56
C ALA A 130 13.69 -16.17 14.26
N PRO A 131 13.42 -16.71 13.06
CA PRO A 131 12.12 -17.31 12.76
C PRO A 131 11.78 -18.36 13.83
N GLY A 132 10.73 -18.11 14.62
CA GLY A 132 10.30 -18.96 15.74
C GLY A 132 10.74 -18.53 17.14
N ALA A 133 11.60 -17.51 17.27
CA ALA A 133 11.79 -16.85 18.55
C ALA A 133 10.56 -15.98 18.81
N ILE A 134 9.76 -16.37 19.80
CA ILE A 134 8.71 -15.52 20.34
C ILE A 134 9.47 -14.36 21.00
N PRO A 135 9.27 -13.09 20.58
CA PRO A 135 9.84 -11.95 21.30
C PRO A 135 9.49 -12.12 22.77
N ASP A 136 10.39 -11.77 23.71
CA ASP A 136 10.13 -11.87 25.15
C ASP A 136 8.78 -11.24 25.48
N PHE A 137 7.74 -12.07 25.50
CA PHE A 137 6.38 -11.65 25.73
C PHE A 137 6.30 -11.64 27.25
N PRO A 138 6.16 -10.47 27.90
CA PRO A 138 6.20 -10.37 29.35
C PRO A 138 4.89 -10.89 29.94
N ALA A 139 4.64 -12.19 29.77
CA ALA A 139 3.44 -12.89 30.20
C ALA A 139 3.23 -12.69 31.69
N GLU A 140 4.30 -12.57 32.47
CA GLU A 140 4.26 -12.34 33.91
C GLU A 140 3.68 -10.97 34.27
N ILE A 141 3.96 -9.93 33.47
CA ILE A 141 3.43 -8.56 33.67
C ILE A 141 1.98 -8.47 33.17
N LEU A 142 1.65 -9.21 32.10
CA LEU A 142 0.32 -9.20 31.47
C LEU A 142 -0.67 -10.20 32.10
N ARG A 143 -0.21 -11.09 32.97
CA ARG A 143 -1.04 -12.00 33.77
C ARG A 143 -1.86 -11.19 34.76
N THR A 144 -3.03 -10.76 34.33
CA THR A 144 -4.05 -10.22 35.22
C THR A 144 -4.97 -11.36 35.66
N ALA A 145 -5.04 -11.61 36.98
CA ALA A 145 -6.03 -12.52 37.55
C ALA A 145 -7.39 -11.81 37.61
N ARG A 146 -8.05 -11.66 36.46
CA ARG A 146 -9.44 -11.22 36.39
C ARG A 146 -10.34 -12.41 36.10
N GLN A 147 -11.45 -12.49 36.83
CA GLN A 147 -12.54 -13.38 36.45
C GLN A 147 -13.04 -12.94 35.06
N PRO A 148 -13.00 -13.82 34.05
CA PRO A 148 -13.53 -13.46 32.75
C PRO A 148 -15.03 -13.19 32.88
N GLN A 149 -15.53 -12.16 32.20
CA GLN A 149 -16.97 -11.92 32.16
C GLN A 149 -17.64 -13.08 31.41
N ASN A 150 -18.72 -13.62 31.98
CA ASN A 150 -19.51 -14.61 31.27
C ASN A 150 -20.10 -13.97 30.01
N PHE A 151 -20.00 -14.68 28.90
CA PHE A 151 -20.63 -14.33 27.64
C PHE A 151 -21.31 -15.56 27.05
N GLU A 152 -22.28 -15.29 26.21
CA GLU A 152 -22.95 -16.26 25.35
C GLU A 152 -22.79 -15.76 23.91
N LEU A 153 -22.29 -16.64 23.05
CA LEU A 153 -22.05 -16.35 21.65
C LEU A 153 -22.66 -17.45 20.79
N THR A 154 -22.89 -17.16 19.52
CA THR A 154 -23.33 -18.14 18.54
C THR A 154 -22.20 -18.38 17.55
N ASN A 155 -21.87 -19.65 17.30
CA ASN A 155 -20.85 -20.01 16.33
C ASN A 155 -21.39 -19.90 14.88
N GLN A 156 -20.53 -20.16 13.89
CA GLN A 156 -20.91 -20.09 12.47
C GLN A 156 -21.91 -21.19 12.04
N ALA A 157 -22.06 -22.25 12.84
CA ALA A 157 -23.04 -23.31 12.63
C ALA A 157 -24.41 -22.99 13.29
N GLY A 158 -24.55 -21.84 13.96
CA GLY A 158 -25.78 -21.46 14.66
C GLY A 158 -25.91 -22.02 16.07
N GLU A 159 -24.87 -22.68 16.60
CA GLU A 159 -24.89 -23.26 17.94
C GLU A 159 -24.49 -22.21 18.98
N ALA A 160 -25.29 -22.10 20.04
CA ALA A 160 -24.96 -21.25 21.18
C ALA A 160 -23.88 -21.91 22.04
N PHE A 161 -22.91 -21.12 22.49
CA PHE A 161 -21.90 -21.54 23.47
C PHE A 161 -21.68 -20.47 24.52
N ARG A 162 -21.42 -20.91 25.74
CA ARG A 162 -21.11 -20.06 26.88
C ARG A 162 -19.67 -20.33 27.32
N LEU A 163 -19.02 -19.31 27.88
CA LEU A 163 -17.67 -19.48 28.43
C LEU A 163 -17.61 -20.59 29.50
N THR A 164 -18.70 -20.77 30.25
CA THR A 164 -18.83 -21.81 31.28
C THR A 164 -18.77 -23.23 30.75
N ASP A 165 -19.05 -23.44 29.47
CA ASP A 165 -19.05 -24.76 28.83
C ASP A 165 -17.60 -25.27 28.64
N TYR A 166 -16.61 -24.38 28.78
CA TYR A 166 -15.18 -24.65 28.63
C TYR A 166 -14.41 -24.58 29.97
N ARG A 167 -15.08 -24.83 31.10
CA ARG A 167 -14.39 -24.94 32.40
C ARG A 167 -13.23 -25.93 32.31
N GLU A 168 -12.13 -25.59 32.98
CA GLU A 168 -10.89 -26.38 33.03
C GLU A 168 -10.13 -26.50 31.70
N ARG A 169 -10.53 -25.73 30.68
CA ARG A 169 -9.79 -25.63 29.42
C ARG A 169 -9.12 -24.27 29.30
N ILE A 170 -7.95 -24.25 28.64
CA ILE A 170 -7.33 -23.00 28.21
C ILE A 170 -8.11 -22.48 27.00
N VAL A 171 -8.70 -21.30 27.13
CA VAL A 171 -9.47 -20.64 26.06
C VAL A 171 -8.69 -19.42 25.59
N VAL A 172 -8.42 -19.34 24.29
CA VAL A 172 -7.87 -18.14 23.65
C VAL A 172 -8.99 -17.42 22.93
N ILE A 173 -9.25 -16.18 23.32
CA ILE A 173 -10.27 -15.33 22.69
C ILE A 173 -9.56 -14.33 21.78
N THR A 174 -9.86 -14.40 20.48
CA THR A 174 -9.34 -13.46 19.49
C THR A 174 -10.49 -12.59 18.99
N GLY A 175 -10.38 -11.27 19.18
CA GLY A 175 -11.32 -10.31 18.61
C GLY A 175 -10.94 -9.97 17.18
N HIS A 176 -11.86 -10.14 16.24
CA HIS A 176 -11.71 -9.66 14.87
C HIS A 176 -12.83 -8.69 14.55
N TYR A 177 -12.49 -7.47 14.11
CA TYR A 177 -13.48 -6.49 13.66
C TYR A 177 -13.89 -6.85 12.23
N SER A 178 -15.09 -7.39 12.04
CA SER A 178 -15.64 -7.78 10.73
C SER A 178 -16.34 -6.64 9.98
N HIS A 179 -16.49 -5.48 10.60
CA HIS A 179 -17.05 -4.29 9.96
C HIS A 179 -15.96 -3.26 9.69
N CYS A 180 -15.68 -3.02 8.41
CA CYS A 180 -15.08 -1.77 7.97
C CYS A 180 -16.02 -0.63 8.35
N ASN A 181 -15.49 0.42 8.99
CA ASN A 181 -16.21 1.64 9.34
C ASN A 181 -17.15 2.07 8.19
N LYS A 182 -18.46 2.06 8.45
CA LYS A 182 -19.37 2.97 7.74
C LYS A 182 -19.20 4.35 8.38
N THR A 183 -18.18 5.07 7.93
CA THR A 183 -18.11 6.53 8.06
C THR A 183 -18.48 7.15 6.73
#